data_AF-A0A1Q3HQ26-F1
#
_entry.id   AF-A0A1Q3HQ26-F1
#
_cell.length_a   1.000
_cell.length_b   1.000
_cell.length_c   1.000
_cell.angle_alpha   90.00
_cell.angle_beta   90.00
_cell.angle_gamma   90.00
#
_symmetry.space_group_name_H-M   'P 1'
#
loop_
_entity.id
_entity.type
_entity.pdbx_description
1 polymer ?
#
loop_
_entity_poly.entity_id
_entity_poly.type
_entity_poly.pdbx_seq_one_letter_code
_entity_poly.pdbx_strand_id
1 'polypeptide(L)'
;MGLAVPMVKIATGGTTAIGADFLQLGIASGVTIKLDERWAIDLEGVGYTTWQFADGGTSARASTSFVVDPGVIYNCGSFATGLRAAVQVGEGVPFNLGLIPLVNFGLFPLGKFKWFAELDLPFFVLGAPGSSATVSFSPQIQTGVSF
;
A
#
# COMPACT_ATOMS: atom_id res chain seq x y z
N MET A 1 -10.64 -4.75 6.74
CA MET A 1 -11.00 -3.82 5.64
C MET A 1 -10.57 -2.43 6.05
N GLY A 2 -9.85 -1.72 5.18
CA GLY A 2 -9.34 -0.38 5.46
C GLY A 2 -9.32 0.54 4.25
N LEU A 3 -9.19 1.83 4.51
CA LEU A 3 -8.90 2.87 3.53
C LEU A 3 -7.40 3.17 3.59
N ALA A 4 -6.72 3.09 2.45
CA ALA A 4 -5.31 3.42 2.29
C ALA A 4 -5.16 4.75 1.54
N VAL A 5 -4.43 5.69 2.13
CA VAL A 5 -4.21 7.03 1.58
C VAL A 5 -2.70 7.29 1.49
N PRO A 6 -2.13 7.32 0.27
CA PRO A 6 -0.74 7.73 0.04
C PRO A 6 -0.52 9.18 0.47
N MET A 7 0.63 9.46 1.08
CA MET A 7 0.99 10.81 1.50
C MET A 7 1.80 11.53 0.41
N VAL A 8 2.79 10.86 -0.13
CA VAL A 8 3.72 11.37 -1.14
C VAL A 8 4.16 10.19 -2.00
N LYS A 9 4.49 10.43 -3.28
CA LYS A 9 5.13 9.44 -4.14
C LYS A 9 6.43 10.00 -4.71
N ILE A 10 7.55 9.38 -4.35
CA ILE A 10 8.90 9.70 -4.83
C ILE A 10 9.30 8.61 -5.82
N ALA A 11 9.73 8.99 -7.02
CA ALA A 11 10.21 8.04 -8.03
C ALA A 11 11.41 8.58 -8.80
N THR A 12 12.14 7.69 -9.49
CA THR A 12 13.18 8.09 -10.45
C THR A 12 12.53 8.94 -11.56
N GLY A 13 12.72 10.27 -11.52
CA GLY A 13 12.08 11.23 -12.43
C GLY A 13 11.29 12.34 -11.74
N GLY A 14 11.06 12.26 -10.42
CA GLY A 14 10.47 13.37 -9.65
C GLY A 14 9.75 12.94 -8.37
N THR A 15 9.39 13.93 -7.57
CA THR A 15 8.53 13.79 -6.39
C THR A 15 7.16 14.36 -6.72
N THR A 16 6.11 13.60 -6.45
CA THR A 16 4.72 14.03 -6.59
C THR A 16 4.03 13.91 -5.24
N ALA A 17 3.17 14.87 -4.90
CA ALA A 17 2.45 14.87 -3.63
C ALA A 17 0.94 14.69 -3.86
N ILE A 18 0.29 13.96 -2.96
CA ILE A 18 -1.17 13.80 -3.01
C ILE A 18 -1.85 15.18 -2.87
N GLY A 19 -2.84 15.45 -3.71
CA GLY A 19 -3.58 16.72 -3.74
C GLY A 19 -2.90 17.85 -4.51
N ALA A 20 -1.61 17.70 -4.90
CA ALA A 20 -0.93 18.63 -5.80
C ALA A 20 -1.03 18.16 -7.26
N ASP A 21 -0.54 16.95 -7.54
CA ASP A 21 -0.41 16.44 -8.91
C ASP A 21 -1.36 15.27 -9.20
N PHE A 22 -1.79 14.57 -8.14
CA PHE A 22 -2.69 13.43 -8.23
C PHE A 22 -3.52 13.24 -6.96
N LEU A 23 -4.64 12.53 -7.08
CA LEU A 23 -5.40 11.95 -5.99
C LEU A 23 -5.39 10.42 -6.14
N GLN A 24 -4.94 9.70 -5.12
CA GLN A 24 -5.00 8.24 -5.09
C GLN A 24 -5.69 7.77 -3.81
N LEU A 25 -6.63 6.83 -3.95
CA LEU A 25 -7.35 6.22 -2.84
C LEU A 25 -7.31 4.69 -3.00
N GLY A 26 -6.94 3.99 -1.94
CA GLY A 26 -6.90 2.54 -1.88
C GLY A 26 -7.99 1.98 -0.96
N ILE A 27 -8.64 0.90 -1.36
CA ILE A 27 -9.47 0.08 -0.48
C ILE A 27 -8.71 -1.22 -0.24
N ALA A 28 -8.33 -1.44 1.01
CA ALA A 28 -7.57 -2.60 1.45
C ALA A 28 -8.49 -3.66 2.06
N SER A 29 -8.34 -4.88 1.58
CA SER A 29 -9.00 -6.08 2.10
C SER A 29 -7.96 -7.14 2.34
N GLY A 30 -8.02 -7.81 3.49
CA GLY A 30 -7.04 -8.81 3.81
C GLY A 30 -7.49 -9.77 4.89
N VAL A 31 -6.73 -10.86 5.01
CA VAL A 31 -6.90 -11.90 6.01
C VAL A 31 -5.56 -12.09 6.72
N THR A 32 -5.57 -11.90 8.03
CA THR A 32 -4.43 -12.18 8.89
C THR A 32 -4.66 -13.49 9.65
N ILE A 33 -3.73 -14.42 9.53
CA ILE A 33 -3.76 -15.72 10.19
C ILE A 33 -2.71 -15.71 11.30
N LYS A 34 -3.16 -15.72 12.56
CA LYS A 34 -2.25 -15.83 13.71
C LYS A 34 -1.67 -17.24 13.79
N LEU A 35 -0.35 -17.32 13.88
CA LEU A 35 0.37 -18.56 14.08
C LEU A 35 0.59 -18.82 15.58
N ASP A 36 1.00 -17.78 16.30
CA ASP A 36 1.16 -17.76 17.75
C ASP A 36 0.87 -16.35 18.33
N GLU A 37 1.30 -16.08 19.57
CA GLU A 37 1.12 -14.78 20.23
C GLU A 37 1.90 -13.63 19.56
N ARG A 38 2.98 -13.96 18.85
CA ARG A 38 3.94 -13.04 18.24
C ARG A 38 3.81 -13.01 16.72
N TRP A 39 3.63 -14.14 16.07
CA TRP A 39 3.70 -14.24 14.61
C TRP A 39 2.34 -14.41 13.96
N ALA A 40 2.15 -13.73 12.83
CA ALA A 40 1.03 -13.93 11.94
C ALA A 40 1.46 -13.86 10.47
N ILE A 41 0.75 -14.60 9.62
CA ILE A 41 0.81 -14.44 8.16
C ILE A 41 -0.29 -13.46 7.79
N ASP A 42 0.03 -12.52 6.91
CA ASP A 42 -0.91 -11.52 6.46
C ASP A 42 -1.04 -11.56 4.94
N LEU A 43 -2.27 -11.62 4.46
CA LEU A 43 -2.59 -11.65 3.05
C LEU A 43 -3.49 -10.47 2.76
N GLU A 44 -2.92 -9.40 2.21
CA GLU A 44 -3.65 -8.20 1.85
C GLU A 44 -3.77 -8.04 0.32
N GLY A 45 -4.84 -7.36 -0.07
CA GLY A 45 -5.10 -6.93 -1.42
C GLY A 45 -5.66 -5.52 -1.39
N VAL A 46 -5.03 -4.61 -2.14
CA VAL A 46 -5.40 -3.19 -2.17
C VAL A 46 -5.81 -2.77 -3.57
N GLY A 47 -7.07 -2.38 -3.71
CA GLY A 47 -7.60 -1.78 -4.93
C GLY A 47 -7.42 -0.27 -4.91
N TYR A 48 -6.56 0.26 -5.77
CA TYR A 48 -6.33 1.70 -5.90
C TYR A 48 -7.09 2.30 -7.08
N THR A 49 -7.69 3.47 -6.86
CA THR A 49 -8.09 4.40 -7.92
C THR A 49 -7.16 5.61 -7.88
N THR A 50 -6.66 6.01 -9.04
CA THR A 50 -5.76 7.17 -9.19
C THR A 50 -6.32 8.12 -10.22
N TRP A 51 -6.47 9.38 -9.83
CA TRP A 51 -6.70 10.51 -10.72
C TRP A 51 -5.45 11.35 -10.80
N GLN A 52 -4.94 11.55 -12.01
CA GLN A 52 -3.84 12.47 -12.28
C GLN A 52 -4.42 13.73 -12.91
N PHE A 53 -4.05 14.88 -12.35
CA PHE A 53 -4.52 16.17 -12.84
C PHE A 53 -3.77 16.56 -14.12
N ALA A 54 -4.34 17.48 -14.89
CA ALA A 54 -3.67 18.01 -16.07
C ALA A 54 -2.53 18.96 -15.65
N ASP A 55 -1.37 18.85 -16.30
CA ASP A 55 -0.21 19.73 -16.05
C ASP A 55 0.46 20.15 -17.36
N GLY A 56 0.68 21.45 -17.59
CA GLY A 56 1.63 21.97 -18.60
C GLY A 56 1.68 21.38 -20.02
N GLY A 57 0.69 20.62 -20.49
CA GLY A 57 0.73 19.83 -21.74
C GLY A 57 0.21 18.39 -21.64
N THR A 58 0.08 17.83 -20.43
CA THR A 58 -0.47 16.49 -20.19
C THR A 58 -1.97 16.56 -19.89
N SER A 59 -2.76 15.72 -20.56
CA SER A 59 -4.20 15.60 -20.26
C SER A 59 -4.43 14.80 -18.97
N ALA A 60 -5.45 15.20 -18.21
CA ALA A 60 -5.88 14.46 -17.02
C ALA A 60 -6.23 13.01 -17.38
N ARG A 61 -5.91 12.08 -16.48
CA ARG A 61 -6.16 10.64 -16.67
C ARG A 61 -6.58 9.97 -15.37
N ALA A 62 -7.33 8.88 -15.51
CA ALA A 62 -7.72 8.03 -14.39
C ALA A 62 -7.28 6.59 -14.65
N SER A 63 -6.86 5.89 -13.61
CA SER A 63 -6.53 4.46 -13.69
C SER A 63 -6.92 3.73 -12.41
N THR A 64 -7.14 2.43 -12.54
CA THR A 64 -7.34 1.52 -11.41
C THR A 64 -6.23 0.49 -11.42
N SER A 65 -5.80 0.07 -10.24
CA SER A 65 -4.86 -1.03 -10.10
C SER A 65 -5.14 -1.86 -8.87
N PHE A 66 -4.76 -3.12 -8.90
CA PHE A 66 -4.86 -4.01 -7.76
C PHE A 66 -3.45 -4.45 -7.34
N VAL A 67 -3.12 -4.32 -6.06
CA VAL A 67 -1.88 -4.81 -5.47
C VAL A 67 -2.24 -5.99 -4.58
N VAL A 68 -1.48 -7.08 -4.70
CA VAL A 68 -1.52 -8.21 -3.77
C VAL A 68 -0.22 -8.18 -2.97
N ASP A 69 -0.33 -8.19 -1.66
CA ASP A 69 0.81 -7.99 -0.77
C ASP A 69 0.87 -8.98 0.41
N PRO A 70 1.30 -10.23 0.15
CA PRO A 70 1.47 -11.21 1.22
C PRO A 70 2.68 -10.86 2.09
N GLY A 71 2.56 -11.10 3.40
CA GLY A 71 3.60 -10.77 4.35
C GLY A 71 3.53 -11.51 5.67
N VAL A 72 4.43 -11.09 6.54
CA VAL A 72 4.54 -11.58 7.91
C VAL A 72 4.49 -10.42 8.88
N ILE A 73 3.76 -10.63 9.98
CA ILE A 73 3.56 -9.65 11.04
C ILE A 73 4.13 -10.21 12.34
N TYR A 74 4.80 -9.35 13.08
CA TYR A 74 5.32 -9.58 14.41
C TYR A 74 4.66 -8.63 15.43
N ASN A 75 4.09 -9.20 16.47
CA ASN A 75 3.44 -8.49 17.56
C ASN A 75 4.45 -8.09 18.65
N CYS A 76 4.62 -6.79 18.85
CA CYS A 76 5.48 -6.19 19.88
C CYS A 76 4.73 -5.84 21.17
N GLY A 77 3.47 -6.25 21.31
CA GLY A 77 2.60 -5.94 22.44
C GLY A 77 1.78 -4.67 22.20
N SER A 78 2.40 -3.50 22.27
CA SER A 78 1.71 -2.20 22.09
C SER A 78 1.51 -1.79 20.63
N PHE A 79 2.23 -2.43 19.71
CA PHE A 79 2.11 -2.28 18.27
C PHE A 79 2.50 -3.60 17.60
N ALA A 80 2.22 -3.72 16.31
CA ALA A 80 2.77 -4.77 15.47
C ALA A 80 3.59 -4.16 14.33
N THR A 81 4.56 -4.90 13.82
CA THR A 81 5.36 -4.50 12.65
C THR A 81 5.48 -5.68 11.72
N GLY A 82 5.75 -5.43 10.45
CA GLY A 82 5.82 -6.51 9.48
C GLY A 82 6.49 -6.09 8.19
N LEU A 83 6.58 -7.07 7.31
CA LEU A 83 7.05 -6.90 5.95
C LEU A 83 6.12 -7.68 5.02
N ARG A 84 5.56 -6.99 4.03
CA ARG A 84 4.85 -7.61 2.91
C ARG A 84 5.73 -7.55 1.66
N ALA A 85 5.72 -8.60 0.86
CA ALA A 85 6.06 -8.49 -0.56
C ALA A 85 4.86 -7.87 -1.26
N ALA A 86 5.04 -7.13 -2.36
CA ALA A 86 3.94 -6.48 -3.05
C ALA A 86 4.08 -6.61 -4.56
N VAL A 87 2.96 -6.93 -5.22
CA VAL A 87 2.90 -7.04 -6.68
C VAL A 87 1.59 -6.43 -7.16
N GLN A 88 1.69 -5.46 -8.06
CA GLN A 88 0.58 -4.98 -8.85
C GLN A 88 0.22 -6.02 -9.90
N VAL A 89 -1.07 -6.35 -9.99
CA VAL A 89 -1.61 -7.37 -10.90
C VAL A 89 -2.63 -6.76 -11.85
N GLY A 90 -2.66 -7.27 -13.09
CA GLY A 90 -3.55 -6.83 -14.14
C GLY A 90 -2.92 -6.92 -15.53
N GLU A 91 -3.75 -6.82 -16.57
CA GLU A 91 -3.27 -6.77 -17.95
C GLU A 91 -2.48 -5.47 -18.20
N GLY A 92 -1.34 -5.57 -18.89
CA GLY A 92 -0.49 -4.42 -19.20
C GLY A 92 0.38 -3.91 -18.04
N VAL A 93 0.34 -4.56 -16.87
CA VAL A 93 1.24 -4.24 -15.76
C VAL A 93 2.65 -4.74 -16.11
N PRO A 94 3.68 -3.87 -16.16
CA PRO A 94 5.05 -4.26 -16.43
C PRO A 94 5.62 -5.08 -15.25
N PHE A 95 6.84 -5.61 -15.40
CA PHE A 95 7.51 -6.24 -14.27
C PHE A 95 7.54 -5.26 -13.09
N ASN A 96 7.03 -5.72 -11.96
CA ASN A 96 7.00 -4.96 -10.74
C ASN A 96 7.20 -5.90 -9.56
N LEU A 97 8.03 -5.46 -8.62
CA LEU A 97 8.23 -6.12 -7.35
C LEU A 97 8.37 -5.06 -6.28
N GLY A 98 7.63 -5.22 -5.18
CA GLY A 98 7.67 -4.31 -4.07
C GLY A 98 7.89 -5.00 -2.74
N LEU A 99 8.28 -4.18 -1.76
CA LEU A 99 8.37 -4.51 -0.35
C LEU A 99 7.67 -3.41 0.45
N ILE A 100 6.85 -3.81 1.40
CA ILE A 100 6.10 -2.90 2.26
C ILE A 100 6.45 -3.24 3.71
N PRO A 101 7.48 -2.59 4.29
CA PRO A 101 7.59 -2.52 5.74
C PRO A 101 6.38 -1.79 6.29
N LEU A 102 5.86 -2.26 7.42
CA LEU A 102 4.70 -1.65 8.04
C LEU A 102 4.82 -1.60 9.56
N VAL A 103 4.09 -0.65 10.13
CA VAL A 103 3.86 -0.55 11.57
C VAL A 103 2.37 -0.34 11.81
N ASN A 104 1.75 -1.29 12.49
CA ASN A 104 0.35 -1.26 12.87
C ASN A 104 0.20 -0.90 14.34
N PHE A 105 -0.57 0.16 14.58
CA PHE A 105 -1.06 0.54 15.89
C PHE A 105 -2.55 0.17 15.95
N GLY A 106 -2.84 -1.02 16.44
CA GLY A 106 -4.18 -1.47 16.82
C GLY A 106 -4.12 -2.00 18.24
N LEU A 107 -5.11 -1.84 19.10
CA LEU A 107 -6.52 -2.13 18.82
C LEU A 107 -7.37 -1.32 19.81
N PHE A 108 -7.92 -0.18 19.39
CA PHE A 108 -8.94 0.47 20.21
C PHE A 108 -10.24 -0.34 20.07
N PRO A 109 -10.78 -0.89 21.17
CA PRO A 109 -11.99 -1.69 21.10
C PRO A 109 -13.16 -0.82 20.61
N LEU A 110 -13.80 -1.26 19.54
CA LEU A 110 -14.98 -0.62 18.95
C LEU A 110 -16.15 -1.61 18.99
N GLY A 111 -16.62 -1.92 20.20
CA GLY A 111 -17.63 -2.97 20.42
C GLY A 111 -17.09 -4.36 20.06
N LYS A 112 -17.69 -5.01 19.05
CA LYS A 112 -17.25 -6.32 18.54
C LYS A 112 -16.10 -6.24 17.53
N PHE A 113 -15.72 -5.02 17.13
CA PHE A 113 -14.68 -4.78 16.14
C PHE A 113 -13.48 -4.11 16.81
N LYS A 114 -12.37 -4.08 16.08
CA LYS A 114 -11.18 -3.35 16.50
C LYS A 114 -10.81 -2.35 15.41
N TRP A 115 -10.70 -1.09 15.80
CA TRP A 115 -10.15 -0.04 14.93
C TRP A 115 -8.62 -0.11 14.95
N PHE A 116 -8.02 0.11 13.79
CA PHE A 116 -6.57 0.13 13.62
C PHE A 116 -6.12 1.33 12.78
N ALA A 117 -4.87 1.74 13.00
CA ALA A 117 -4.12 2.63 12.14
C ALA A 117 -2.78 1.97 11.80
N GLU A 118 -2.40 1.99 10.54
CA GLU A 118 -1.21 1.36 10.00
C GLU A 118 -0.44 2.37 9.14
N LEU A 119 0.87 2.41 9.34
CA LEU A 119 1.80 3.11 8.47
C LEU A 119 2.46 2.08 7.57
N ASP A 120 2.18 2.17 6.27
CA ASP A 120 2.85 1.36 5.26
C ASP A 120 3.92 2.19 4.58
N LEU A 121 5.03 1.53 4.27
CA LEU A 121 6.18 2.14 3.60
C LEU A 121 6.50 1.45 2.26
N PRO A 122 5.59 1.46 1.26
CA PRO A 122 5.80 0.76 0.00
C PRO A 122 7.02 1.25 -0.78
N PHE A 123 7.90 0.31 -1.12
CA PHE A 123 8.94 0.45 -2.14
C PHE A 123 8.62 -0.46 -3.31
N PHE A 124 8.77 0.03 -4.53
CA PHE A 124 8.61 -0.76 -5.75
C PHE A 124 9.80 -0.57 -6.69
N VAL A 125 10.20 -1.65 -7.34
CA VAL A 125 11.03 -1.65 -8.53
C VAL A 125 10.13 -1.99 -9.71
N LEU A 126 10.07 -1.09 -10.68
CA LEU A 126 9.24 -1.16 -11.88
C LEU A 126 10.16 -1.23 -13.10
N GLY A 127 9.84 -2.07 -14.07
CA GLY A 127 10.65 -2.14 -15.29
C GLY A 127 9.98 -2.91 -16.41
N ALA A 128 10.39 -2.60 -17.64
CA ALA A 128 10.08 -3.40 -18.81
C ALA A 128 11.39 -3.93 -19.40
N PRO A 129 11.40 -5.12 -20.04
CA PRO A 129 12.57 -5.60 -20.76
C PRO A 129 13.07 -4.53 -21.75
N GLY A 130 14.36 -4.19 -21.67
CA GLY A 130 15.00 -3.18 -22.52
C GLY A 130 14.94 -1.73 -22.00
N SER A 131 14.32 -1.47 -20.84
CA SER A 131 14.25 -0.16 -20.20
C SER A 131 14.99 -0.12 -18.86
N SER A 132 15.47 1.07 -18.46
CA SER A 132 15.97 1.28 -17.11
C SER A 132 14.87 1.03 -16.07
N ALA A 133 15.22 0.38 -14.96
CA ALA A 133 14.30 0.19 -13.85
C ALA A 133 14.03 1.51 -13.12
N THR A 134 12.78 1.73 -12.73
CA THR A 134 12.35 2.84 -11.89
C THR A 134 12.15 2.33 -10.47
N VAL A 135 12.72 3.03 -9.50
CA VAL A 135 12.44 2.79 -8.08
C VAL A 135 11.42 3.83 -7.61
N SER A 136 10.41 3.40 -6.86
CA SER A 136 9.45 4.31 -6.23
C SER A 136 9.26 4.00 -4.75
N PHE A 137 9.05 5.05 -3.96
CA PHE A 137 8.67 5.01 -2.55
C PHE A 137 7.42 5.86 -2.34
N SER A 138 6.39 5.30 -1.71
CA SER A 138 5.11 5.98 -1.52
C SER A 138 4.47 5.71 -0.16
N PRO A 139 4.95 6.34 0.92
CA PRO A 139 4.42 6.11 2.26
C PRO A 139 2.91 6.42 2.30
N GLN A 140 2.16 5.55 2.96
CA GLN A 140 0.70 5.67 3.06
C GLN A 140 0.23 5.36 4.48
N ILE A 141 -0.91 5.96 4.84
CA ILE A 141 -1.62 5.61 6.07
C ILE A 141 -2.80 4.75 5.67
N GLN A 142 -2.93 3.61 6.33
CA GLN A 142 -4.09 2.74 6.23
C GLN A 142 -4.85 2.73 7.55
N THR A 143 -6.18 2.84 7.49
CA THR A 143 -7.02 2.74 8.70
C THR A 143 -8.31 2.02 8.40
N GLY A 144 -8.84 1.29 9.37
CA GLY A 144 -10.03 0.49 9.15
C GLY A 144 -10.51 -0.28 10.36
N VAL A 145 -11.33 -1.29 10.08
CA VAL A 145 -11.90 -2.19 11.08
C VAL A 145 -11.50 -3.64 10.80
N SER A 146 -11.24 -4.36 11.89
CA SER A 146 -10.91 -5.78 11.92
C SER A 146 -11.83 -6.54 12.88
N PHE A 147 -11.94 -7.85 12.67
CA PHE A 147 -12.81 -8.80 13.37
C PHE A 147 -11.96 -9.78 14.18
#